data_AF-A0A931EM51-F1
#
_entry.id   AF-A0A931EM51-F1
#
_cell.length_a   1.000
_cell.length_b   1.000
_cell.length_c   1.000
_cell.angle_alpha   90.00
_cell.angle_beta   90.00
_cell.angle_gamma   90.00
#
_symmetry.space_group_name_H-M   'P 1'
#
loop_
_entity.id
_entity.type
_entity.pdbx_description
1 polymer ?
#
loop_
_entity_poly.entity_id
_entity_poly.type
_entity_poly.pdbx_seq_one_letter_code
_entity_poly.pdbx_strand_id
1 'polypeptide(L)'
;MTLSQLQQAVEEFDQARGWQRVNPEHIGLHLLEELGEIARELLRQAAYKEGQGDIAQELTGLLILTAKLANWLSLNLEQSVTAKLEEIQRRFPIESAQAAIERYRAQESHED
;
A
#
# COMPACT_ATOMS: atom_id res chain seq x y z
N MET A 1 -16.33 0.51 -2.03
CA MET A 1 -15.96 -0.73 -1.31
C MET A 1 -15.25 -0.30 -0.03
N THR A 2 -15.59 -0.86 1.14
CA THR A 2 -14.84 -0.68 2.40
C THR A 2 -13.65 -1.66 2.47
N LEU A 3 -12.78 -1.54 3.47
CA LEU A 3 -11.66 -2.49 3.63
C LEU A 3 -12.19 -3.89 4.01
N SER A 4 -13.24 -3.97 4.83
CA SER A 4 -13.90 -5.25 5.10
C SER A 4 -14.53 -5.86 3.84
N GLN A 5 -15.17 -5.05 2.98
CA GLN A 5 -15.72 -5.54 1.72
C GLN A 5 -14.61 -6.01 0.74
N LEU A 6 -13.45 -5.34 0.74
CA LEU A 6 -12.28 -5.77 -0.03
C LEU A 6 -11.74 -7.11 0.49
N GLN A 7 -11.51 -7.23 1.80
CA GLN A 7 -11.04 -8.48 2.41
C GLN A 7 -11.98 -9.64 2.07
N GLN A 8 -13.29 -9.43 2.19
CA GLN A 8 -14.29 -10.43 1.84
C GLN A 8 -14.23 -10.81 0.34
N ALA A 9 -14.18 -9.82 -0.56
CA ALA A 9 -14.14 -10.09 -1.99
C ALA A 9 -12.87 -10.87 -2.40
N VAL A 10 -11.72 -10.55 -1.79
CA VAL A 10 -10.45 -11.26 -2.03
C VAL A 10 -10.52 -12.69 -1.48
N GLU A 11 -11.07 -12.88 -0.29
CA GLU A 11 -11.25 -14.21 0.29
C GLU A 11 -12.14 -15.10 -0.58
N GLU A 12 -13.30 -14.59 -1.02
CA GLU A 12 -14.21 -15.32 -1.91
C GLU A 12 -13.53 -15.66 -3.25
N PHE A 13 -12.79 -14.71 -3.81
CA PHE A 13 -12.04 -14.89 -5.06
C PHE A 13 -10.97 -16.00 -4.95
N ASP A 14 -10.24 -16.02 -3.84
CA ASP A 14 -9.21 -17.00 -3.54
C ASP A 14 -9.81 -18.38 -3.29
N GLN A 15 -10.85 -18.46 -2.46
CA GLN A 15 -11.53 -19.71 -2.11
C GLN A 15 -12.08 -20.40 -3.37
N ALA A 16 -12.68 -19.63 -4.28
CA ALA A 16 -13.18 -20.15 -5.55
C ALA A 16 -12.09 -20.79 -6.44
N ARG A 17 -10.81 -20.45 -6.22
CA ARG A 17 -9.66 -20.92 -7.00
C ARG A 17 -8.74 -21.87 -6.23
N GLY A 18 -8.99 -22.11 -4.96
CA GLY A 18 -8.07 -22.87 -4.10
C GLY A 18 -6.81 -22.08 -3.69
N TRP A 19 -6.78 -20.77 -3.95
CA TRP A 19 -5.62 -19.90 -3.73
C TRP A 19 -5.45 -19.44 -2.28
N GLN A 20 -6.43 -19.70 -1.42
CA GLN A 20 -6.30 -19.56 0.03
C GLN A 20 -5.23 -20.49 0.64
N ARG A 21 -4.77 -21.48 -0.14
CA ARG A 21 -3.70 -22.41 0.23
C ARG A 21 -2.30 -21.92 -0.10
N VAL A 22 -2.17 -20.77 -0.78
CA VAL A 22 -0.86 -20.18 -1.08
C VAL A 22 -0.20 -19.76 0.23
N ASN A 23 1.08 -20.12 0.39
CA ASN A 23 1.87 -19.81 1.57
C ASN A 23 2.09 -18.29 1.71
N PRO A 24 2.16 -17.76 2.94
CA PRO A 24 2.26 -16.32 3.20
C PRO A 24 3.59 -15.75 2.70
N GLU A 25 4.66 -16.54 2.67
CA GLU A 25 5.96 -16.11 2.15
C GLU A 25 5.86 -15.78 0.65
N HIS A 26 5.06 -16.53 -0.11
CA HIS A 26 4.81 -16.24 -1.53
C HIS A 26 3.94 -15.00 -1.73
N ILE A 27 2.95 -14.79 -0.85
CA ILE A 27 2.16 -13.55 -0.86
C ILE A 27 3.08 -12.34 -0.59
N GLY A 28 4.03 -12.50 0.34
CA GLY A 28 5.06 -11.49 0.63
C GLY A 28 6.00 -11.22 -0.56
N LEU A 29 6.38 -12.24 -1.31
CA LEU A 29 7.17 -12.06 -2.53
C LEU A 29 6.40 -11.28 -3.60
N HIS A 30 5.13 -11.60 -3.83
CA HIS A 30 4.30 -10.85 -4.78
C HIS A 30 4.06 -9.39 -4.34
N LEU A 31 3.92 -9.12 -3.04
CA LEU A 31 3.88 -7.74 -2.53
C LEU A 31 5.14 -6.95 -2.90
N LEU A 32 6.31 -7.59 -2.83
CA LEU A 32 7.57 -6.96 -3.22
C LEU A 32 7.64 -6.69 -4.72
N GLU A 33 7.08 -7.59 -5.54
CA GLU A 33 6.99 -7.42 -7.00
C GLU A 33 6.14 -6.20 -7.36
N GLU A 34 4.93 -6.09 -6.83
CA GLU A 34 4.02 -4.95 -7.03
C GLU A 34 4.66 -3.63 -6.57
N LEU A 35 5.37 -3.63 -5.44
CA LEU A 35 6.10 -2.45 -4.97
C LEU A 35 7.21 -2.04 -5.96
N GLY A 36 7.89 -3.01 -6.56
CA GLY A 36 8.86 -2.78 -7.62
C GLY A 36 8.25 -2.21 -8.90
N GLU A 37 7.01 -2.60 -9.21
CA GLU A 37 6.24 -2.06 -10.34
C GLU A 37 5.80 -0.61 -10.08
N ILE A 38 5.27 -0.31 -8.89
CA ILE A 38 4.99 1.07 -8.45
C ILE A 38 6.25 1.94 -8.57
N ALA A 39 7.40 1.46 -8.09
CA ALA A 39 8.65 2.20 -8.19
C ALA A 39 9.05 2.46 -9.65
N ARG A 40 8.80 1.51 -10.55
CA ARG A 40 9.05 1.67 -11.99
C ARG A 40 8.13 2.73 -12.61
N GLU A 41 6.86 2.78 -12.20
CA GLU A 41 5.91 3.79 -12.67
C GLU A 41 6.25 5.21 -12.18
N LEU A 42 6.65 5.36 -10.93
CA LEU A 42 7.11 6.66 -10.42
C LEU A 42 8.33 7.18 -11.20
N LEU A 43 9.27 6.29 -11.55
CA LEU A 43 10.42 6.66 -12.39
C LEU A 43 10.01 7.05 -13.81
N ARG A 44 8.96 6.44 -14.39
CA ARG A 44 8.40 6.89 -15.67
C ARG A 44 7.81 8.29 -15.57
N GLN A 45 7.03 8.56 -14.52
CA GLN A 45 6.41 9.88 -14.30
C GLN A 45 7.45 10.98 -14.11
N ALA A 46 8.56 10.68 -13.46
CA ALA A 46 9.68 11.59 -13.31
C ALA A 46 10.59 11.68 -14.56
N ALA A 47 10.14 11.17 -15.71
CA ALA A 47 10.86 11.14 -16.99
C ALA A 47 12.22 10.39 -16.96
N TYR A 48 12.49 9.58 -15.93
CA TYR A 48 13.67 8.71 -15.86
C TYR A 48 13.50 7.41 -16.66
N LYS A 49 12.27 7.08 -17.07
CA LYS A 49 11.96 5.90 -17.90
C LYS A 49 10.91 6.22 -18.97
N GLU A 50 11.05 5.63 -20.15
CA GLU A 50 10.11 5.79 -21.27
C GLU A 50 8.92 4.81 -21.17
N GLY A 51 7.82 5.14 -21.87
CA GLY A 51 6.63 4.29 -22.03
C GLY A 51 5.39 4.79 -21.28
N GLN A 52 4.25 4.15 -21.57
CA GLN A 52 3.02 4.30 -20.81
C GLN A 52 2.93 3.16 -19.81
N GLY A 53 2.64 3.47 -18.55
CA GLY A 53 2.30 2.47 -17.55
C GLY A 53 1.11 2.94 -16.72
N ASP A 54 0.66 2.06 -15.82
CA ASP A 54 -0.59 2.24 -15.08
C ASP A 54 -0.33 2.11 -13.58
N ILE A 55 0.05 3.23 -12.95
CA ILE A 55 0.28 3.26 -11.49
C ILE A 55 -0.97 2.86 -10.69
N ALA A 56 -2.17 3.06 -11.25
CA ALA A 56 -3.40 2.69 -10.56
C ALA A 56 -3.56 1.17 -10.52
N GLN A 57 -3.14 0.47 -11.57
CA GLN A 57 -3.08 -0.99 -11.60
C GLN A 57 -2.14 -1.53 -10.51
N GLU A 58 -0.90 -1.04 -10.44
CA GLU A 58 0.10 -1.61 -9.51
C GLU A 58 -0.23 -1.26 -8.04
N LEU A 59 -0.78 -0.07 -7.78
CA LEU A 59 -1.31 0.27 -6.46
C LEU A 59 -2.47 -0.65 -6.05
N THR A 60 -3.32 -1.03 -7.00
CA THR A 60 -4.44 -1.93 -6.75
C THR A 60 -3.96 -3.36 -6.52
N GLY A 61 -2.95 -3.83 -7.26
CA GLY A 61 -2.32 -5.14 -7.05
C GLY A 61 -1.72 -5.26 -5.64
N LEU A 62 -0.95 -4.25 -5.23
CA LEU A 62 -0.41 -4.17 -3.86
C LEU A 62 -1.52 -4.21 -2.79
N LEU A 63 -2.62 -3.47 -2.99
CA LEU A 63 -3.73 -3.41 -2.05
C LEU A 63 -4.46 -4.76 -1.93
N ILE A 64 -4.69 -5.45 -3.06
CA ILE A 64 -5.31 -6.79 -3.09
C ILE A 64 -4.44 -7.80 -2.36
N LEU A 65 -3.13 -7.81 -2.62
CA LEU A 65 -2.20 -8.72 -1.96
C LEU A 65 -2.05 -8.42 -0.46
N THR A 66 -2.18 -7.15 -0.06
CA THR A 66 -2.22 -6.76 1.35
C THR A 66 -3.47 -7.32 2.03
N ALA A 67 -4.65 -7.22 1.40
CA ALA A 67 -5.88 -7.81 1.91
C ALA A 67 -5.80 -9.35 1.97
N LYS A 68 -5.21 -9.99 0.95
CA LYS A 68 -4.96 -11.43 0.92
C LYS A 68 -4.08 -11.88 2.08
N LEU A 69 -2.98 -11.16 2.35
CA LEU A 69 -2.10 -11.45 3.47
C LEU A 69 -2.80 -11.27 4.82
N ALA A 70 -3.61 -10.20 4.97
CA ALA A 70 -4.42 -9.98 6.16
C ALA A 70 -5.41 -11.13 6.41
N ASN A 71 -6.09 -11.62 5.36
CA ASN A 71 -6.99 -12.77 5.46
C ASN A 71 -6.22 -14.03 5.90
N TRP A 72 -5.07 -14.31 5.30
CA TRP A 72 -4.24 -15.46 5.65
C TRP A 72 -3.79 -15.41 7.13
N LEU A 73 -3.43 -14.23 7.62
CA LEU A 73 -3.04 -13.98 9.01
C LEU A 73 -4.23 -13.81 9.98
N SER A 74 -5.47 -13.95 9.50
CA SER A 74 -6.69 -13.72 10.30
C SER A 74 -6.74 -12.33 10.96
N LEU A 75 -6.26 -11.30 10.25
CA LEU A 75 -6.26 -9.92 10.70
C LEU A 75 -7.49 -9.16 10.20
N ASN A 76 -8.09 -8.36 11.07
CA ASN A 76 -9.08 -7.35 10.67
C ASN A 76 -8.33 -6.11 10.17
N LEU A 77 -8.24 -5.95 8.85
CA LEU A 77 -7.47 -4.86 8.24
C LEU A 77 -8.11 -3.49 8.51
N GLU A 78 -9.43 -3.40 8.45
CA GLU A 78 -10.17 -2.14 8.69
C GLU A 78 -9.95 -1.62 10.11
N GLN A 79 -10.06 -2.52 11.10
CA GLN A 79 -9.76 -2.21 12.49
C GLN A 79 -8.28 -1.84 12.69
N SER A 80 -7.36 -2.57 12.05
CA SER A 80 -5.93 -2.32 12.14
C SER A 80 -5.53 -0.95 11.59
N VAL A 81 -6.09 -0.56 10.43
CA VAL A 81 -5.89 0.76 9.83
C VAL A 81 -6.46 1.85 10.73
N THR A 82 -7.68 1.66 11.24
CA THR A 82 -8.33 2.62 12.16
C THR A 82 -7.46 2.88 13.40
N ALA A 83 -7.04 1.82 14.08
CA ALA A 83 -6.17 1.93 15.26
C ALA A 83 -4.82 2.60 14.94
N LYS A 84 -4.26 2.30 13.76
CA LYS A 84 -2.98 2.89 13.34
C LYS A 84 -3.09 4.39 13.07
N LEU A 85 -4.20 4.83 12.45
CA LEU A 85 -4.46 6.25 12.21
C LEU A 85 -4.63 7.02 13.52
N GLU A 86 -5.34 6.46 14.50
CA GLU A 86 -5.46 7.03 15.85
C GLU A 86 -4.09 7.16 16.55
N GLU A 87 -3.24 6.13 16.44
CA GLU A 87 -1.87 6.15 16.95
C GLU A 87 -1.04 7.26 16.28
N ILE A 88 -1.10 7.37 14.95
CA ILE A 88 -0.40 8.39 14.16
C ILE A 88 -0.88 9.78 14.55
N GLN A 89 -2.19 9.99 14.67
CA GLN A 89 -2.77 11.28 15.07
C GLN A 89 -2.26 11.74 16.45
N ARG A 90 -2.12 10.81 17.40
CA ARG A 90 -1.57 11.11 18.72
C ARG A 90 -0.07 11.38 18.69
N ARG A 91 0.68 10.67 17.86
CA ARG A 91 2.15 10.79 17.72
C ARG A 91 2.56 12.04 16.93
N PHE A 92 1.74 12.47 15.98
CA PHE A 92 2.03 13.56 15.07
C PHE A 92 0.87 14.58 15.07
N PRO A 93 0.78 15.46 16.09
CA PRO A 93 -0.19 16.53 16.12
C PRO A 93 -0.09 17.44 14.89
N ILE A 94 -1.22 17.99 14.43
CA ILE A 94 -1.34 18.75 13.18
C ILE A 94 -0.26 19.83 13.04
N GLU A 95 -0.12 20.69 14.06
CA GLU A 95 0.86 21.80 14.03
C GLU A 95 2.29 21.30 13.88
N SER A 96 2.67 20.24 14.62
CA SER A 96 4.01 19.65 14.54
C SER A 96 4.26 19.00 13.18
N ALA A 97 3.24 18.35 12.59
CA ALA A 97 3.34 17.72 11.29
C ALA A 97 3.48 18.77 10.17
N GLN A 98 2.70 19.86 10.25
CA GLN A 98 2.79 21.00 9.32
C GLN A 98 4.17 21.67 9.38
N ALA A 99 4.66 21.97 10.58
CA ALA A 99 6.00 22.53 10.74
C ALA A 99 7.12 21.59 10.25
N ALA A 100 6.91 20.26 10.29
CA ALA A 100 7.87 19.28 9.78
C ALA A 100 7.90 19.26 8.24
N ILE A 101 6.74 19.32 7.58
CA ILE A 101 6.70 19.32 6.11
C ILE A 101 7.26 20.61 5.51
N GLU A 102 7.07 21.76 6.16
CA GLU A 102 7.70 23.03 5.75
C GLU A 102 9.23 22.94 5.77
N ARG A 103 9.80 22.34 6.83
CA ARG A 103 11.25 22.10 6.94
C ARG A 103 11.75 21.16 5.85
N TYR A 104 11.03 20.07 5.59
CA TYR A 104 11.36 19.11 4.53
C TYR A 104 11.42 19.79 3.15
N ARG A 105 10.41 20.58 2.79
CA ARG A 105 10.36 21.26 1.48
C ARG A 105 11.43 22.33 1.32
N ALA A 106 11.76 23.05 2.39
CA ALA A 106 12.84 24.03 2.37
C ALA A 106 14.21 23.38 2.08
N GLN A 107 14.44 22.15 2.52
CA GLN A 107 15.66 21.39 2.23
C GLN A 107 15.75 20.96 0.77
N GLU A 108 14.65 20.45 0.18
CA GLU A 108 14.62 20.08 -1.25
C GLU A 108 14.93 21.28 -2.16
N SER A 109 14.42 22.47 -1.84
CA SER A 109 14.65 23.69 -2.64
C SER A 109 16.07 24.26 -2.55
N HIS A 110 16.91 23.74 -1.66
CA HIS A 110 18.32 24.16 -1.51
C HIS A 110 19.30 23.23 -2.25
N GLU A 111 18.81 22.11 -2.82
CA GLU A 111 19.61 21.15 -3.59
C GLU A 111 19.46 21.34 -5.12
N ASP A 112 18.61 22.28 -5.56
CA ASP A 112 18.49 22.77 -6.96
C ASP A 112 19.32 24.04 -7.20
#